data_AF-A0A1B9NUV5-F1
#
_entry.id   AF-A0A1B9NUV5-F1
#
_cell.length_a   1.000
_cell.length_b   1.000
_cell.length_c   1.000
_cell.angle_alpha   90.00
_cell.angle_beta   90.00
_cell.angle_gamma   90.00
#
_symmetry.space_group_name_H-M   'P 1'
#
loop_
_entity.id
_entity.type
_entity.pdbx_description
1 polymer ?
#
loop_
_entity_poly.entity_id
_entity_poly.type
_entity_poly.pdbx_seq_one_letter_code
_entity_poly.pdbx_strand_id
1 'polypeptide(L)'
;MAKPNKNNKQTVSWAQAFRDIIIRAMDRGQLLPVLAFLLVLAFIWKMPEDKVYDFGVLILDGFKNLSLFGWVLSGVVCILWAGHARIMRRKHSSEYLRIGSEKSRLQKEQVKAQIGSSDSY
;
A
#
# COMPACT_ATOMS: atom_id res chain seq x y z
N MET A 1 -35.55 13.85 15.67
CA MET A 1 -34.53 12.77 15.69
C MET A 1 -34.75 11.87 14.49
N ALA A 2 -34.01 12.04 13.40
CA ALA A 2 -34.12 11.19 12.21
C ALA A 2 -33.26 9.93 12.41
N LYS A 3 -33.87 8.75 12.30
CA LYS A 3 -33.18 7.45 12.40
C LYS A 3 -32.23 7.28 11.21
N PRO A 4 -30.98 6.82 11.40
CA PRO A 4 -30.07 6.56 10.30
C PRO A 4 -30.60 5.38 9.47
N ASN A 5 -30.83 5.61 8.18
CA ASN A 5 -31.27 4.62 7.22
C ASN A 5 -30.11 3.63 6.94
N LYS A 6 -30.26 2.37 7.38
CA LYS A 6 -29.18 1.36 7.43
C LYS A 6 -28.93 0.62 6.09
N ASN A 7 -29.47 1.10 4.97
CA ASN A 7 -29.49 0.33 3.71
C ASN A 7 -28.87 1.03 2.50
N ASN A 8 -27.98 2.00 2.67
CA ASN A 8 -27.18 2.47 1.54
C ASN A 8 -25.95 1.56 1.37
N LYS A 9 -26.14 0.39 0.74
CA LYS A 9 -25.01 -0.41 0.25
C LYS A 9 -24.30 0.44 -0.80
N GLN A 10 -23.26 1.17 -0.41
CA GLN A 10 -22.44 1.90 -1.36
C GLN A 10 -21.89 0.88 -2.37
N THR A 11 -22.38 0.97 -3.60
CA THR A 11 -21.90 0.18 -4.71
C THR A 11 -20.48 0.66 -5.02
N VAL A 12 -19.50 -0.12 -4.58
CA VAL A 12 -18.10 0.22 -4.84
C VAL A 12 -17.84 0.04 -6.34
N SER A 13 -17.46 1.13 -6.99
CA SER A 13 -17.03 1.10 -8.39
C SER A 13 -15.69 0.40 -8.52
N TRP A 14 -15.43 -0.24 -9.68
CA TRP A 14 -14.12 -0.82 -10.01
C TRP A 14 -12.97 0.19 -9.85
N ALA A 15 -13.22 1.45 -10.18
CA ALA A 15 -12.24 2.52 -10.01
C ALA A 15 -11.94 2.80 -8.52
N GLN A 16 -12.95 2.71 -7.66
CA GLN A 16 -12.78 2.85 -6.22
C GLN A 16 -12.01 1.67 -5.63
N ALA A 17 -12.36 0.44 -6.03
CA ALA A 17 -11.64 -0.76 -5.59
C ALA A 17 -10.15 -0.73 -6.00
N PHE A 18 -9.84 -0.33 -7.24
CA PHE A 18 -8.46 -0.20 -7.70
C PHE A 18 -7.69 0.87 -6.93
N ARG A 19 -8.29 2.06 -6.73
CA ARG A 19 -7.71 3.12 -5.91
C ARG A 19 -7.40 2.62 -4.50
N ASP A 20 -8.34 1.92 -3.87
CA ASP A 20 -8.16 1.42 -2.50
C ASP A 20 -7.06 0.38 -2.41
N ILE A 21 -6.92 -0.50 -3.41
CA ILE A 21 -5.80 -1.46 -3.50
C ILE A 21 -4.46 -0.72 -3.59
N ILE A 22 -4.35 0.28 -4.45
CA ILE A 22 -3.10 1.04 -4.63
C ILE A 22 -2.75 1.84 -3.37
N ILE A 23 -3.70 2.55 -2.79
CA ILE A 23 -3.48 3.32 -1.55
C ILE A 23 -3.07 2.37 -0.43
N ARG A 24 -3.77 1.25 -0.28
CA ARG A 24 -3.45 0.29 0.79
C ARG A 24 -2.13 -0.44 0.55
N ALA A 25 -1.76 -0.68 -0.70
CA ALA A 25 -0.44 -1.18 -1.06
C ALA A 25 0.64 -0.13 -0.74
N MET A 26 0.38 1.16 -0.94
CA MET A 26 1.30 2.23 -0.58
C MET A 26 1.50 2.31 0.95
N ASP A 27 0.40 2.34 1.71
CA ASP A 27 0.42 2.40 3.18
C ASP A 27 1.14 1.20 3.80
N ARG A 28 1.00 0.02 3.18
CA ARG A 28 1.63 -1.21 3.67
C ARG A 28 3.06 -1.38 3.22
N GLY A 29 3.54 -0.55 2.29
CA GLY A 29 4.78 -0.82 1.58
C GLY A 29 4.66 -2.15 0.83
N GLN A 30 3.71 -2.30 -0.06
CA GLN A 30 3.57 -3.43 -0.99
C GLN A 30 3.37 -2.92 -2.42
N LEU A 31 3.60 -1.63 -2.65
CA LEU A 31 3.41 -0.97 -3.94
C LEU A 31 4.28 -1.60 -5.03
N LEU A 32 5.55 -1.92 -4.74
CA LEU A 32 6.46 -2.55 -5.70
C LEU A 32 5.99 -3.94 -6.15
N PRO A 33 5.65 -4.89 -5.26
CA PRO A 33 5.04 -6.17 -5.65
C PRO A 33 3.77 -6.02 -6.49
N VAL A 34 2.88 -5.10 -6.13
CA VAL A 34 1.63 -4.86 -6.86
C VAL A 34 1.91 -4.31 -8.27
N LEU A 35 2.84 -3.37 -8.41
CA LEU A 35 3.28 -2.86 -9.71
C LEU A 35 3.94 -3.95 -10.57
N ALA A 36 4.79 -4.78 -9.99
CA ALA A 36 5.41 -5.89 -10.71
C ALA A 36 4.34 -6.86 -11.26
N PHE A 37 3.32 -7.17 -10.45
CA PHE A 37 2.19 -7.99 -10.88
C PHE A 37 1.40 -7.34 -12.03
N LEU A 38 1.08 -6.04 -11.92
CA LEU A 38 0.37 -5.30 -12.97
C LEU A 38 1.18 -5.23 -14.28
N LEU A 39 2.50 -5.09 -14.19
CA LEU A 39 3.39 -5.12 -15.37
C LEU A 39 3.38 -6.49 -16.05
N VAL A 40 3.42 -7.58 -15.28
CA VAL A 40 3.32 -8.94 -15.85
C VAL A 40 1.98 -9.12 -16.57
N LEU A 41 0.87 -8.68 -15.98
CA LEU A 41 -0.44 -8.72 -16.63
C LEU A 41 -0.47 -7.87 -17.92
N ALA A 42 0.11 -6.67 -17.89
CA ALA A 42 0.20 -5.81 -19.05
C ALA A 42 1.03 -6.45 -20.18
N PHE A 43 2.13 -7.13 -19.84
CA PHE A 43 2.93 -7.87 -20.81
C PHE A 43 2.17 -9.03 -21.42
N ILE A 44 1.46 -9.83 -20.62
CA ILE A 44 0.63 -10.94 -21.11
C ILE A 44 -0.44 -10.40 -22.06
N TRP A 45 -1.09 -9.28 -21.72
CA TRP A 45 -2.11 -8.68 -22.58
C TRP A 45 -1.55 -8.14 -23.91
N LYS A 46 -0.30 -7.65 -23.91
CA LYS A 46 0.37 -7.14 -25.13
C LYS A 46 0.91 -8.27 -26.02
N MET A 47 1.03 -9.48 -25.50
CA MET A 47 1.76 -10.58 -26.13
C MET A 47 0.91 -11.32 -27.18
N PRO A 48 1.51 -11.80 -28.29
CA PRO A 48 0.84 -12.72 -29.22
C PRO A 48 0.44 -14.02 -28.51
N GLU A 49 -0.73 -14.57 -28.84
CA GLU A 49 -1.29 -15.76 -28.17
C GLU A 49 -0.35 -16.98 -28.21
N ASP A 50 0.37 -17.13 -29.32
CA ASP A 50 1.37 -18.16 -29.58
C ASP A 50 2.63 -18.05 -28.70
N LYS A 51 2.84 -16.92 -28.02
CA LYS A 51 4.00 -16.67 -27.15
C LYS A 51 3.67 -16.70 -25.66
N VAL A 52 2.39 -16.67 -25.28
CA VAL A 52 1.97 -16.67 -23.88
C VAL A 52 2.33 -17.98 -23.18
N TYR A 53 2.17 -19.11 -23.88
CA TYR A 53 2.54 -20.43 -23.35
C TYR A 53 4.05 -20.52 -23.10
N ASP A 54 4.86 -20.15 -24.11
CA ASP A 54 6.32 -20.13 -24.01
C ASP A 54 6.79 -19.23 -22.86
N PHE A 55 6.16 -18.07 -22.67
CA PHE A 55 6.45 -17.16 -21.56
C PHE A 55 6.15 -17.78 -20.20
N GLY A 56 5.02 -18.48 -20.05
CA GLY A 56 4.68 -19.19 -18.82
C GLY A 56 5.71 -20.28 -18.47
N VAL A 57 6.12 -21.07 -19.47
CA VAL A 57 7.16 -22.10 -19.32
C VAL A 57 8.50 -21.46 -18.95
N LEU A 58 8.88 -20.35 -19.60
CA LEU A 58 10.13 -19.63 -19.32
C LEU A 58 10.16 -19.03 -17.91
N ILE A 59 9.02 -18.52 -17.41
CA ILE A 59 8.90 -18.06 -16.02
C ILE A 59 9.11 -19.24 -15.06
N LEU A 60 8.41 -20.36 -15.28
CA LEU A 60 8.52 -21.54 -14.43
C LEU A 60 9.95 -22.11 -14.42
N ASP A 61 10.59 -22.15 -15.59
CA ASP A 61 11.97 -22.61 -15.72
C ASP A 61 12.96 -21.60 -15.10
N GLY A 62 12.68 -20.31 -15.20
CA GLY A 62 13.38 -19.25 -14.48
C GLY A 62 13.32 -19.44 -12.96
N PHE A 63 12.15 -19.74 -12.40
CA PHE A 63 12.00 -20.06 -10.98
C PHE A 63 12.75 -21.33 -10.57
N LYS A 64 12.83 -22.32 -11.45
CA LYS A 64 13.55 -23.56 -11.23
C LYS A 64 15.07 -23.38 -11.25
N ASN A 65 15.59 -22.62 -12.21
CA ASN A 65 17.03 -22.41 -12.43
C ASN A 65 17.63 -21.32 -11.52
N LEU A 66 16.86 -20.29 -11.18
CA LEU A 66 17.27 -19.27 -10.20
C LEU A 66 17.05 -19.72 -8.75
N SER A 67 16.59 -20.96 -8.52
CA SER A 67 16.10 -21.44 -7.22
C SER A 67 17.03 -21.03 -6.07
N LEU A 68 18.29 -21.46 -6.01
CA LEU A 68 19.09 -21.17 -4.81
C LEU A 68 19.42 -19.68 -4.62
N PHE A 69 19.92 -19.00 -5.65
CA PHE A 69 20.34 -17.60 -5.54
C PHE A 69 19.15 -16.64 -5.45
N GLY A 70 18.08 -16.93 -6.18
CA GLY A 70 16.82 -16.18 -6.15
C GLY A 70 16.08 -16.33 -4.82
N TRP A 71 16.05 -17.52 -4.21
CA TRP A 71 15.46 -17.69 -2.87
C TRP A 71 16.27 -16.93 -1.81
N VAL A 72 17.61 -16.98 -1.87
CA VAL A 72 18.48 -16.23 -0.95
C VAL A 72 18.29 -14.72 -1.13
N LEU A 73 18.33 -14.23 -2.37
CA LEU A 73 18.15 -12.82 -2.68
C LEU A 73 16.75 -12.33 -2.31
N SER A 74 15.71 -13.13 -2.58
CA SER A 74 14.33 -12.85 -2.17
C SER A 74 14.20 -12.76 -0.65
N GLY A 75 14.86 -13.66 0.09
CA GLY A 75 14.94 -13.60 1.55
C GLY A 75 15.58 -12.31 2.04
N VAL A 76 16.73 -11.92 1.48
CA VAL A 76 17.43 -10.67 1.82
C VAL A 76 16.56 -9.45 1.51
N VAL A 77 15.94 -9.41 0.33
CA VAL A 77 15.03 -8.33 -0.05
C VAL A 77 13.83 -8.25 0.90
N CYS A 78 13.22 -9.38 1.25
CA CYS A 78 12.12 -9.44 2.23
C CYS A 78 12.54 -8.89 3.60
N ILE A 79 13.74 -9.24 4.09
CA ILE A 79 14.26 -8.78 5.38
C ILE A 79 14.53 -7.27 5.34
N LEU A 80 15.23 -6.79 4.31
CA LEU A 80 15.52 -5.37 4.12
C LEU A 80 14.23 -4.57 3.98
N TRP A 81 13.25 -5.10 3.26
CA TRP A 81 11.95 -4.50 3.07
C TRP A 81 11.15 -4.43 4.38
N ALA A 82 11.08 -5.53 5.13
CA ALA A 82 10.41 -5.57 6.43
C ALA A 82 11.05 -4.59 7.42
N GLY A 83 12.39 -4.52 7.44
CA GLY A 83 13.13 -3.53 8.22
C GLY A 83 12.83 -2.09 7.79
N HIS A 84 12.89 -1.81 6.50
CA HIS A 84 12.62 -0.49 5.94
C HIS A 84 11.18 -0.04 6.22
N ALA A 85 10.20 -0.91 6.00
CA ALA A 85 8.79 -0.65 6.30
C ALA A 85 8.57 -0.36 7.80
N ARG A 86 9.24 -1.10 8.69
CA ARG A 86 9.18 -0.86 10.14
C ARG A 86 9.78 0.48 10.53
N ILE A 87 10.91 0.86 9.94
CA ILE A 87 11.57 2.15 10.20
C ILE A 87 10.69 3.30 9.69
N MET A 88 10.14 3.19 8.48
CA MET A 88 9.29 4.24 7.93
C MET A 88 8.00 4.43 8.73
N ARG A 89 7.34 3.36 9.17
CA ARG A 89 6.16 3.50 10.04
C ARG A 89 6.48 4.25 11.33
N ARG A 90 7.63 3.95 11.97
CA ARG A 90 8.04 4.64 13.19
C ARG A 90 8.29 6.14 12.96
N LYS A 91 9.03 6.48 11.90
CA LYS A 91 9.32 7.88 11.56
C LYS A 91 8.08 8.67 11.18
N HIS A 92 7.18 8.07 10.40
CA HIS A 92 5.92 8.72 10.05
C HIS A 92 5.05 8.96 11.30
N SER A 93 4.86 7.94 12.15
CA SER A 93 4.05 8.12 13.37
C SER A 93 4.60 9.20 14.30
N SER A 94 5.92 9.27 14.49
CA SER A 94 6.53 10.33 15.30
C SER A 94 6.33 11.72 14.68
N GLU A 95 6.44 11.82 13.35
CA GLU A 95 6.27 13.10 12.66
C GLU A 95 4.82 13.57 12.68
N TYR A 96 3.86 12.66 12.51
CA TYR A 96 2.43 12.98 12.64
C TYR A 96 2.07 13.47 14.05
N LEU A 97 2.61 12.85 15.09
CA LEU A 97 2.46 13.31 16.49
C LEU A 97 3.03 14.72 16.69
N ARG A 98 4.23 14.99 16.15
CA ARG A 98 4.84 16.31 16.22
C ARG A 98 3.97 17.35 15.54
N ILE A 99 3.56 17.10 14.30
CA ILE A 99 2.71 18.02 13.51
C ILE A 99 1.36 18.23 14.21
N GLY A 100 0.75 17.18 14.78
CA GLY A 100 -0.50 17.29 15.55
C GLY A 100 -0.34 18.22 16.75
N SER A 101 0.71 18.01 17.55
CA SER A 101 1.00 18.83 18.73
C SER A 101 1.28 20.30 18.38
N GLU A 102 2.04 20.56 17.30
CA GLU A 102 2.33 21.91 16.82
C GLU A 102 1.07 22.61 16.33
N LYS A 103 0.21 21.92 15.58
CA LYS A 103 -1.09 22.44 15.15
C LYS A 103 -1.99 22.76 16.34
N SER A 104 -2.12 21.85 17.31
CA SER A 104 -2.92 22.09 18.51
C SER A 104 -2.40 23.25 19.35
N ARG A 105 -1.07 23.43 19.43
CA ARG A 105 -0.47 24.58 20.13
C ARG A 105 -0.82 25.90 19.44
N LEU A 106 -0.61 25.99 18.12
CA LEU A 106 -0.90 27.20 17.34
C LEU A 106 -2.41 27.53 17.34
N GLN A 107 -3.27 26.52 17.28
CA GLN A 107 -4.72 26.70 17.39
C GLN A 107 -5.14 27.23 18.76
N LYS A 108 -4.54 26.76 19.85
CA LYS A 108 -4.78 27.29 21.20
C LYS A 108 -4.26 28.73 21.37
N GLU A 109 -3.16 29.09 20.71
CA GLU A 109 -2.63 30.45 20.74
C GLU A 109 -3.51 31.44 19.95
N GLN A 110 -4.13 31.01 18.85
CA GLN A 110 -4.97 31.87 18.01
C GLN A 110 -6.43 31.95 18.47
N VAL A 111 -6.94 30.93 19.16
CA VAL A 111 -8.35 30.87 19.58
C VAL A 111 -8.46 31.11 21.09
N LYS A 112 -9.11 32.22 21.49
CA LYS A 112 -9.37 32.57 22.91
C LYS A 112 -10.32 31.60 23.66
N ALA A 113 -10.76 30.52 23.02
CA ALA A 113 -11.67 29.52 23.57
C ALA A 113 -11.03 28.12 23.47
N GLN A 114 -11.21 27.29 24.51
CA GLN A 114 -10.73 25.90 24.50
C GLN A 114 -11.48 25.10 23.43
N ILE A 115 -10.76 24.76 22.35
CA ILE A 115 -11.17 23.77 21.36
C ILE A 115 -10.55 22.42 21.73
N GLY A 116 -11.39 21.39 21.76
CA GLY A 116 -10.98 20.02 22.07
C GLY A 116 -9.98 19.48 21.03
N SER A 117 -8.96 18.77 21.50
CA SER A 117 -8.02 18.07 20.62
C SER A 117 -8.71 16.89 19.93
N SER A 118 -8.47 16.73 18.63
CA SER A 118 -8.94 15.58 17.85
C SER A 118 -8.15 14.29 18.12
N ASP A 119 -7.11 14.33 18.97
CA ASP A 119 -6.30 13.15 19.32
C ASP A 119 -7.01 12.19 20.30
N SER A 120 -8.21 12.55 20.77
CA SER A 120 -9.02 11.78 21.71
C SER A 120 -10.23 11.13 21.02
N TYR A 121 -10.01 10.23 20.05
CA TYR A 121 -11.03 9.28 19.57
C TYR A 121 -10.39 7.99 19.04
#